data_AF-A0A1F0CZH4-F1
#
_entry.id   AF-A0A1F0CZH4-F1
#
_cell.length_a   1.000
_cell.length_b   1.000
_cell.length_c   1.000
_cell.angle_alpha   90.00
_cell.angle_beta   90.00
_cell.angle_gamma   90.00
#
_symmetry.space_group_name_H-M   'P 1'
#
loop_
_entity.id
_entity.type
_entity.pdbx_description
1 polymer ?
#
loop_
_entity_poly.entity_id
_entity_poly.type
_entity_poly.pdbx_seq_one_letter_code
_entity_poly.pdbx_strand_id
1 'polypeptide(L)'
;MARKPAEELEMGPLGPGHAPANDPMKGIRGVMAGTLILEGIVMLLGLTVVGRVDSGLGPVWLQFGYVLAVAVLMFAAAFMQKADSADKINWGLQILALIGVFANLVIGVMALIFIGVWWYIYHLRKVVQERMKRGLLPSQHV
;
A
#
# COMPACT_ATOMS: atom_id res chain seq x y z
N MET A 1 -3.65 -26.89 -36.88
CA MET A 1 -3.87 -25.91 -35.79
C MET A 1 -3.78 -26.68 -34.48
N ALA A 2 -2.58 -26.73 -33.88
CA ALA A 2 -2.33 -27.54 -32.69
C ALA A 2 -3.08 -26.93 -31.50
N ARG A 3 -4.12 -27.63 -31.04
CA ARG A 3 -4.81 -27.33 -29.79
C ARG A 3 -3.77 -27.53 -28.69
N LYS A 4 -3.29 -26.43 -28.08
CA LYS A 4 -2.43 -26.53 -26.89
C LYS A 4 -3.15 -27.46 -25.91
N PRO A 5 -2.48 -28.50 -25.39
CA PRO A 5 -3.09 -29.39 -24.42
C PRO A 5 -3.56 -28.52 -23.26
N ALA A 6 -4.68 -28.91 -22.66
CA ALA A 6 -5.22 -28.35 -21.43
C ALA A 6 -4.18 -28.53 -20.32
N GLU A 7 -3.16 -27.68 -20.34
CA GLU A 7 -2.16 -27.51 -19.30
C GLU A 7 -2.94 -27.01 -18.10
N GLU A 8 -3.37 -27.98 -17.30
CA GLU A 8 -3.89 -27.88 -15.95
C GLU A 8 -4.40 -26.48 -15.61
N LEU A 9 -5.61 -26.16 -16.07
CA LEU A 9 -6.47 -25.37 -15.20
C LEU A 9 -6.56 -26.21 -13.93
N GLU A 10 -5.72 -25.87 -12.94
CA GLU A 10 -5.72 -26.40 -11.58
C GLU A 10 -7.13 -26.12 -11.04
N MET A 11 -8.07 -26.99 -11.42
CA MET A 11 -9.48 -26.83 -11.16
C MET A 11 -9.61 -26.90 -9.65
N GLY A 12 -10.05 -25.78 -9.08
CA GLY A 12 -10.30 -25.74 -7.66
C GLY A 12 -11.26 -26.87 -7.25
N PRO A 13 -11.24 -27.28 -5.98
CA PRO A 13 -12.15 -28.32 -5.47
C PRO A 13 -13.64 -27.96 -5.61
N LEU A 14 -13.95 -26.74 -6.08
CA LEU A 14 -15.27 -26.17 -6.27
C LEU A 14 -15.74 -26.18 -7.74
N GLY A 15 -14.93 -26.68 -8.69
CA GLY A 15 -15.29 -26.77 -10.12
C GLY A 15 -14.76 -25.61 -10.98
N PRO A 16 -15.23 -25.46 -12.23
CA PRO A 16 -14.76 -24.40 -13.11
C PRO A 16 -15.31 -23.03 -12.66
N GLY A 17 -14.46 -22.22 -12.03
CA GLY A 17 -14.83 -20.88 -11.55
C GLY A 17 -15.34 -19.95 -12.67
N HIS A 18 -16.38 -19.18 -12.38
CA HIS A 18 -16.93 -18.16 -13.27
C HIS A 18 -16.35 -16.77 -12.99
N ALA A 19 -16.74 -15.77 -13.79
CA ALA A 19 -16.38 -14.38 -13.51
C ALA A 19 -17.00 -13.97 -12.15
N PRO A 20 -16.21 -13.43 -11.21
CA PRO A 20 -16.72 -13.12 -9.88
C PRO A 20 -17.76 -12.00 -9.94
N ALA A 21 -18.88 -12.16 -9.22
CA ALA A 21 -19.98 -11.19 -9.19
C ALA A 21 -19.57 -9.80 -8.67
N ASN A 22 -18.59 -9.76 -7.76
CA ASN A 22 -17.98 -8.54 -7.25
C ASN A 22 -16.47 -8.57 -7.52
N ASP A 23 -15.89 -7.47 -8.03
CA ASP A 23 -14.46 -7.35 -8.26
C ASP A 23 -13.69 -7.21 -6.93
N PRO A 24 -12.93 -8.22 -6.48
CA PRO A 24 -12.15 -8.14 -5.24
C PRO A 24 -11.04 -7.09 -5.30
N MET A 25 -10.60 -6.67 -6.49
CA MET A 25 -9.59 -5.61 -6.63
C MET A 25 -10.11 -4.25 -6.17
N LYS A 26 -11.43 -4.04 -6.19
CA LYS A 26 -12.06 -2.85 -5.62
C LYS A 26 -11.90 -2.79 -4.10
N GLY A 27 -11.94 -3.93 -3.42
CA GLY A 27 -11.68 -4.02 -1.97
C GLY A 27 -10.23 -3.69 -1.62
N ILE A 28 -9.27 -4.23 -2.37
CA ILE A 28 -7.84 -3.95 -2.17
C ILE A 28 -7.52 -2.45 -2.34
N ARG A 29 -8.16 -1.76 -3.29
CA ARG A 29 -8.04 -0.29 -3.42
C ARG A 29 -8.49 0.45 -2.16
N GLY A 30 -9.55 -0.02 -1.52
CA GLY A 30 -10.01 0.53 -0.23
C GLY A 30 -8.99 0.33 0.88
N VAL A 31 -8.36 -0.85 0.95
CA VAL A 31 -7.28 -1.13 1.90
C VAL A 31 -6.09 -0.19 1.68
N MET A 32 -5.64 0.00 0.43
CA MET A 32 -4.54 0.93 0.11
C MET A 32 -4.85 2.37 0.52
N ALA A 33 -6.10 2.84 0.31
CA ALA A 33 -6.52 4.16 0.77
C ALA A 33 -6.50 4.26 2.30
N GLY A 34 -7.02 3.25 2.99
CA GLY A 34 -6.99 3.17 4.45
C GLY A 34 -5.56 3.17 5.01
N THR A 35 -4.64 2.46 4.36
CA THR A 35 -3.22 2.44 4.74
C THR A 35 -2.57 3.81 4.60
N LEU A 36 -2.82 4.56 3.51
CA LEU A 36 -2.29 5.93 3.36
C LEU A 36 -2.81 6.88 4.44
N ILE A 37 -4.10 6.80 4.80
CA ILE A 37 -4.65 7.62 5.88
C ILE A 37 -4.00 7.24 7.21
N LEU A 38 -3.93 5.94 7.53
CA LEU A 38 -3.32 5.48 8.76
C LEU A 38 -1.85 5.91 8.85
N GLU A 39 -1.10 5.78 7.76
CA GLU A 39 0.29 6.20 7.67
C GLU A 39 0.44 7.71 7.88
N GLY A 40 -0.40 8.53 7.23
CA GLY A 40 -0.41 9.97 7.44
C GLY A 40 -0.70 10.36 8.89
N ILE A 41 -1.64 9.67 9.56
CA ILE A 41 -1.90 9.87 11.00
C ILE A 41 -0.66 9.52 11.82
N VAL A 42 -0.03 8.38 11.55
CA VAL A 42 1.16 7.94 12.28
C VAL A 42 2.34 8.90 12.07
N MET A 43 2.51 9.44 10.87
CA MET A 43 3.48 10.50 10.58
C MET A 43 3.22 11.76 11.43
N LEU A 44 1.96 12.21 11.52
CA LEU A 44 1.58 13.34 12.38
C LEU A 44 1.81 13.05 13.86
N LEU A 45 1.54 11.81 14.32
CA LEU A 45 1.87 11.40 15.69
C LEU A 45 3.38 11.42 15.93
N GLY A 46 4.19 11.14 14.91
CA GLY A 46 5.65 11.27 14.94
C GLY A 46 6.15 12.67 15.30
N LEU A 47 5.42 13.74 14.95
CA LEU A 47 5.76 15.11 15.35
C LEU A 47 5.86 15.29 16.87
N THR A 48 5.02 14.58 17.62
CA THR A 48 5.02 14.63 19.09
C THR A 48 6.29 14.03 19.70
N VAL A 49 6.95 13.14 18.96
CA VAL A 49 8.23 12.52 19.33
C VAL A 49 9.39 13.41 18.90
N VAL A 50 9.34 13.98 17.68
CA VAL A 50 10.35 14.94 17.19
C VAL A 50 10.46 16.15 18.13
N GLY A 51 9.35 16.66 18.64
CA GLY A 51 9.36 17.76 19.61
C GLY A 51 9.96 17.40 20.98
N ARG A 52 10.15 16.12 21.29
CA ARG A 52 10.75 15.64 22.55
C ARG A 52 12.17 15.12 22.41
N VAL A 53 12.55 14.65 21.23
CA VAL A 53 13.86 14.03 20.96
C VAL A 53 14.59 14.89 19.94
N ASP A 54 15.57 15.66 20.42
CA ASP A 54 16.46 16.41 19.54
C ASP A 54 17.33 15.44 18.74
N SER A 55 17.22 15.51 17.41
CA SER A 55 18.02 14.70 16.50
C SER A 55 19.38 15.34 16.19
N GLY A 56 19.58 16.63 16.48
CA GLY A 56 20.76 17.39 16.06
C GLY A 56 20.91 17.56 14.54
N LEU A 57 19.92 17.10 13.75
CA LEU A 57 19.98 17.02 12.28
C LEU A 57 19.45 18.27 11.56
N GLY A 58 19.10 19.33 12.29
CA GLY A 58 18.70 20.62 11.73
C GLY A 58 17.55 21.27 12.51
N PRO A 59 17.09 22.45 12.06
CA PRO A 59 16.04 23.20 12.76
C PRO A 59 14.73 22.43 12.86
N VAL A 60 14.17 22.35 14.06
CA VAL A 60 12.93 21.62 14.36
C VAL A 60 11.77 22.04 13.45
N TRP A 61 11.66 23.33 13.12
CA TRP A 61 10.58 23.84 12.26
C TRP A 61 10.61 23.27 10.83
N LEU A 62 11.80 22.99 10.27
CA LEU A 62 11.93 22.34 8.96
C LEU A 62 11.44 20.89 9.01
N GLN A 63 11.80 20.17 10.08
CA GLN A 63 11.37 18.79 10.29
C GLN A 63 9.85 18.71 10.43
N PHE A 64 9.26 19.65 11.18
CA PHE A 64 7.81 19.77 11.31
C PHE A 64 7.12 20.05 9.97
N GLY A 65 7.61 21.03 9.22
CA GLY A 65 7.08 21.37 7.90
C GLY A 65 7.15 20.20 6.93
N TYR A 66 8.25 19.46 6.95
CA TYR A 66 8.45 18.26 6.14
C TYR A 66 7.41 17.17 6.44
N VAL A 67 7.31 16.76 7.70
CA VAL A 67 6.38 15.69 8.11
C VAL A 67 4.93 16.09 7.83
N LEU A 68 4.57 17.35 8.10
CA LEU A 68 3.25 17.88 7.81
C LEU A 68 2.94 17.82 6.30
N ALA A 69 3.89 18.24 5.45
CA ALA A 69 3.72 18.19 4.00
C ALA A 69 3.53 16.75 3.51
N VAL A 70 4.35 15.81 3.98
CA VAL A 70 4.25 14.38 3.62
C VAL A 70 2.89 13.81 4.05
N ALA A 71 2.44 14.08 5.27
CA ALA A 71 1.15 13.61 5.77
C ALA A 71 -0.03 14.15 4.93
N VAL A 72 0.00 15.43 4.57
CA VAL A 72 -1.02 16.03 3.69
C VAL A 72 -1.01 15.39 2.30
N LEU A 73 0.16 15.12 1.74
CA LEU A 73 0.28 14.42 0.45
C LEU A 73 -0.28 12.99 0.54
N MET A 74 -0.03 12.27 1.63
CA MET A 74 -0.61 10.94 1.88
C MET A 74 -2.13 10.99 1.96
N PHE A 75 -2.70 11.97 2.67
CA PHE A 75 -4.15 12.16 2.72
C PHE A 75 -4.74 12.47 1.35
N ALA A 76 -4.13 13.36 0.58
CA ALA A 76 -4.57 13.64 -0.78
C ALA A 76 -4.52 12.39 -1.67
N ALA A 77 -3.41 11.64 -1.60
CA ALA A 77 -3.23 10.41 -2.37
C ALA A 77 -4.20 9.28 -1.98
N ALA A 78 -4.70 9.26 -0.74
CA ALA A 78 -5.69 8.28 -0.31
C ALA A 78 -7.00 8.39 -1.11
N PHE A 79 -7.38 9.60 -1.53
CA PHE A 79 -8.56 9.82 -2.38
C PHE A 79 -8.28 9.49 -3.86
N MET A 80 -7.01 9.40 -4.26
CA MET A 80 -6.58 9.15 -5.64
C MET A 80 -6.36 7.67 -5.96
N GLN A 81 -6.67 6.74 -5.03
CA GLN A 81 -6.40 5.30 -5.21
C GLN A 81 -7.18 4.62 -6.35
N LYS A 82 -8.12 5.32 -6.98
CA LYS A 82 -8.81 4.85 -8.20
C LYS A 82 -8.03 5.14 -9.48
N ALA A 83 -7.03 6.02 -9.46
CA ALA A 83 -6.26 6.40 -10.63
C ALA A 83 -5.30 5.30 -11.07
N ASP A 84 -5.04 5.19 -12.37
CA ASP A 84 -4.08 4.23 -12.93
C ASP A 84 -2.64 4.47 -12.45
N SER A 85 -2.34 5.70 -12.03
CA SER A 85 -1.06 6.10 -11.46
C SER A 85 -0.93 5.85 -9.95
N ALA A 86 -1.95 5.31 -9.28
CA ALA A 86 -1.96 5.14 -7.81
C ALA A 86 -0.75 4.34 -7.30
N ASP A 87 -0.37 3.27 -8.01
CA ASP A 87 0.78 2.44 -7.61
C ASP A 87 2.12 3.23 -7.65
N LYS A 88 2.27 4.13 -8.63
CA LYS A 88 3.45 5.01 -8.72
C LYS A 88 3.45 6.06 -7.61
N ILE A 89 2.28 6.63 -7.31
CA ILE A 89 2.11 7.63 -6.25
C ILE A 89 2.44 7.00 -4.89
N ASN A 90 1.94 5.79 -4.61
CA ASN A 90 2.18 5.11 -3.35
C ASN A 90 3.68 4.88 -3.13
N TRP A 91 4.39 4.32 -4.11
CA TRP A 91 5.84 4.13 -4.01
C TRP A 91 6.61 5.46 -3.92
N GLY A 92 6.19 6.48 -4.66
CA GLY A 92 6.77 7.82 -4.55
C GLY A 92 6.64 8.41 -3.15
N LEU A 93 5.47 8.24 -2.52
CA LEU A 93 5.22 8.67 -1.14
C LEU A 93 6.02 7.86 -0.13
N GLN A 94 6.25 6.56 -0.36
CA GLN A 94 7.11 5.75 0.50
C GLN A 94 8.56 6.19 0.46
N ILE A 95 9.08 6.48 -0.73
CA ILE A 95 10.44 7.01 -0.89
C ILE A 95 10.54 8.38 -0.23
N LEU A 96 9.53 9.24 -0.44
CA LEU A 96 9.45 10.54 0.22
C LEU A 96 9.39 10.37 1.75
N ALA A 97 8.56 9.49 2.31
CA ALA A 97 8.53 9.24 3.74
C ALA A 97 9.91 8.79 4.28
N LEU A 98 10.62 7.92 3.54
CA LEU A 98 11.94 7.42 3.90
C LEU A 98 13.02 8.51 3.93
N ILE A 99 12.95 9.50 3.03
CA ILE A 99 13.84 10.69 3.07
C ILE A 99 13.72 11.43 4.41
N GLY A 100 12.61 11.27 5.13
CA GLY A 100 12.42 11.78 6.49
C GLY A 100 13.46 11.26 7.52
N VAL A 101 14.20 10.19 7.21
CA VAL A 101 15.33 9.72 8.04
C VAL A 101 16.39 10.79 8.24
N PHE A 102 16.59 11.68 7.26
CA PHE A 102 17.55 12.79 7.36
C PHE A 102 17.08 13.89 8.31
N ALA A 103 15.78 13.96 8.62
CA ALA A 103 15.24 14.88 9.62
C ALA A 103 15.32 14.27 11.03
N ASN A 104 14.88 13.01 11.18
CA ASN A 104 14.88 12.32 12.46
C ASN A 104 14.92 10.81 12.24
N LEU A 105 15.79 10.11 12.97
CA LEU A 105 15.94 8.66 12.88
C LEU A 105 14.61 7.94 13.19
N VAL A 106 13.82 8.45 14.14
CA VAL A 106 12.51 7.87 14.51
C VAL A 106 11.57 7.91 13.31
N ILE A 107 11.51 9.02 12.57
CA ILE A 107 10.68 9.12 11.36
C ILE A 107 11.12 8.09 10.32
N GLY A 108 12.44 7.92 10.13
CA GLY A 108 12.98 6.92 9.22
C GLY A 108 12.58 5.49 9.59
N VAL A 109 12.65 5.13 10.88
CA VAL A 109 12.21 3.81 11.35
C VAL A 109 10.71 3.60 11.10
N MET A 110 9.88 4.61 11.35
CA MET A 110 8.44 4.54 11.08
C MET A 110 8.16 4.34 9.59
N ALA A 111 8.86 5.08 8.71
CA ALA A 111 8.75 4.92 7.27
C ALA A 111 9.14 3.51 6.81
N LEU A 112 10.21 2.93 7.37
CA LEU A 112 10.62 1.55 7.06
C LEU A 112 9.55 0.51 7.43
N ILE A 113 8.87 0.68 8.57
CA ILE A 113 7.78 -0.20 8.97
C ILE A 113 6.65 -0.13 7.94
N PHE A 114 6.26 1.07 7.50
CA PHE A 114 5.21 1.23 6.49
C PHE A 114 5.62 0.69 5.13
N ILE A 115 6.87 0.84 4.71
CA ILE A 115 7.39 0.19 3.50
C ILE A 115 7.17 -1.33 3.58
N GLY A 116 7.40 -1.94 4.75
CA GLY A 116 7.11 -3.36 4.99
C GLY A 116 5.61 -3.68 4.85
N VAL A 117 4.73 -2.84 5.40
CA VAL A 117 3.27 -2.98 5.25
C VAL A 117 2.86 -2.87 3.79
N TRP A 118 3.37 -1.90 3.05
CA TRP A 118 3.11 -1.72 1.62
C TRP A 118 3.58 -2.91 0.80
N TRP A 119 4.79 -3.40 1.07
CA TRP A 119 5.29 -4.62 0.44
C TRP A 119 4.33 -5.79 0.66
N TYR A 120 3.81 -5.95 1.88
CA TYR A 120 2.86 -7.01 2.20
C TYR A 120 1.50 -6.82 1.50
N ILE A 121 0.98 -5.59 1.42
CA ILE A 121 -0.24 -5.29 0.66
C ILE A 121 -0.07 -5.64 -0.82
N TYR A 122 1.06 -5.28 -1.42
CA TYR A 122 1.39 -5.63 -2.81
C TYR A 122 1.54 -7.13 -3.01
N HIS A 123 2.14 -7.83 -2.03
CA HIS A 123 2.21 -9.29 -2.03
C HIS A 123 0.81 -9.92 -2.03
N LEU A 124 -0.07 -9.50 -1.12
CA LEU A 124 -1.46 -9.98 -1.06
C LEU A 124 -2.22 -9.69 -2.35
N ARG A 125 -2.04 -8.49 -2.93
CA ARG A 125 -2.65 -8.15 -4.22
C ARG A 125 -2.24 -9.12 -5.31
N LYS A 126 -0.95 -9.44 -5.41
CA LYS A 126 -0.41 -10.41 -6.38
C LYS A 126 -1.01 -11.80 -6.16
N VAL A 127 -1.03 -12.28 -4.92
CA VAL A 127 -1.60 -13.60 -4.57
C VAL A 127 -3.09 -13.69 -4.93
N VAL A 128 -3.88 -12.65 -4.64
CA VAL A 128 -5.30 -12.63 -4.99
C VAL A 128 -5.48 -12.63 -6.51
N GLN A 129 -4.70 -11.85 -7.25
CA GLN A 129 -4.75 -11.83 -8.72
C GLN A 129 -4.40 -13.19 -9.34
N GLU A 130 -3.39 -13.88 -8.80
CA GLU A 130 -3.02 -15.23 -9.23
C GLU A 130 -4.13 -16.24 -8.96
N ARG A 131 -4.76 -16.18 -7.78
CA ARG A 131 -5.92 -17.04 -7.44
C ARG A 131 -7.14 -16.76 -8.31
N MET A 132 -7.41 -15.50 -8.64
CA MET A 132 -8.47 -15.12 -9.58
C MET A 132 -8.26 -15.70 -10.97
N LYS A 133 -7.02 -15.62 -11.49
CA LYS A 133 -6.67 -16.16 -12.82
C LYS A 133 -6.86 -17.67 -12.90
N ARG A 134 -6.63 -18.37 -11.78
CA ARG A 134 -6.83 -19.82 -11.65
C ARG A 134 -8.28 -20.22 -11.35
N GLY A 135 -9.19 -19.27 -11.15
CA GLY A 135 -10.58 -19.58 -10.81
C GLY A 135 -10.76 -20.14 -9.40
N LEU A 136 -9.83 -19.90 -8.47
CA LEU A 136 -9.81 -20.52 -7.13
C LEU A 136 -10.56 -19.72 -6.06
N LEU A 137 -11.14 -18.55 -6.39
CA LEU A 137 -11.83 -17.76 -5.38
C LEU A 137 -13.21 -18.34 -5.07
N PRO A 138 -13.63 -18.38 -3.78
CA PRO A 138 -14.98 -18.77 -3.42
C PRO A 138 -16.05 -17.95 -4.15
N SER A 139 -15.82 -16.65 -4.35
CA SER A 139 -16.73 -15.74 -5.07
C SER A 139 -16.90 -16.02 -6.57
N GLN A 140 -16.14 -16.97 -7.13
CA GLN A 140 -16.28 -17.45 -8.51
C GLN A 140 -17.16 -18.70 -8.61
N HIS A 141 -17.59 -19.27 -7.48
CA HIS A 141 -18.36 -20.50 -7.38
C HIS A 141 -19.71 -20.30 -6.67
N VAL A 142 -20.13 -19.05 -6.49
CA VAL A 142 -21.45 -18.66 -5.94
C VAL A 142 -22.36 -18.26 -7.07
#